data_AF-A0A2N0UJM9-F1
#
_entry.id   AF-A0A2N0UJM9-F1
#
_cell.length_a   1.000
_cell.length_b   1.000
_cell.length_c   1.000
_cell.angle_alpha   90.00
_cell.angle_beta   90.00
_cell.angle_gamma   90.00
#
_symmetry.space_group_name_H-M   'P 1'
#
loop_
_entity.id
_entity.type
_entity.pdbx_description
1 polymer ?
#
loop_
_entity_poly.entity_id
_entity_poly.type
_entity_poly.pdbx_seq_one_letter_code
_entity_poly.pdbx_strand_id
1 'polypeptide(L)'
;MTDEMRAKVEKVMKNLERNKMKPYFCENREEAQALVKTLIKKGETISCGGSKTLDETGIYQIINSPDYNFLDRSAPGMTRPEVEEVYRQTFRADTFFMSTNALTENGELYNVDGNSNRVAALLYGPKSVIVVCGINKIVKNIDEAIKRVKTIAAPQNTIRLGIETPCGKTGECVSLRKENPELCDGCHGDTRICCNYVVSAQQRHIDRIKVIIIGEEYGY
;
A
#
# COMPACT_ATOMS: atom_id res chain seq x y z
N MET A 1 -15.31 -6.02 16.36
CA MET A 1 -13.97 -6.62 16.42
C MET A 1 -13.87 -7.54 17.65
N THR A 2 -13.23 -8.70 17.55
CA THR A 2 -13.02 -9.61 18.69
C THR A 2 -11.89 -9.11 19.59
N ASP A 3 -11.85 -9.54 20.86
CA ASP A 3 -10.78 -9.17 21.81
C ASP A 3 -9.39 -9.65 21.31
N GLU A 4 -9.34 -10.84 20.71
CA GLU A 4 -8.11 -11.36 20.10
C GLU A 4 -7.59 -10.45 18.99
N MET A 5 -8.50 -9.96 18.14
CA MET A 5 -8.13 -9.07 17.05
C MET A 5 -7.69 -7.69 17.56
N ARG A 6 -8.34 -7.17 18.61
CA ARG A 6 -7.93 -5.93 19.28
C ARG A 6 -6.51 -6.05 19.85
N ALA A 7 -6.22 -7.13 20.58
CA ALA A 7 -4.89 -7.40 21.11
C ALA A 7 -3.83 -7.54 20.00
N LYS A 8 -4.20 -8.13 18.86
CA LYS A 8 -3.32 -8.22 17.68
C LYS A 8 -3.00 -6.84 17.10
N VAL A 9 -4.01 -5.98 16.90
CA VAL A 9 -3.81 -4.61 16.42
C VAL A 9 -2.91 -3.83 17.37
N GLU A 10 -3.16 -3.89 18.68
CA GLU A 10 -2.33 -3.20 19.68
C GLU A 10 -0.87 -3.65 19.63
N LYS A 11 -0.62 -4.96 19.48
CA LYS A 11 0.73 -5.51 19.30
C LYS A 11 1.38 -4.95 18.03
N VAL A 12 0.66 -4.93 16.91
CA VAL A 12 1.15 -4.39 15.63
C VAL A 12 1.50 -2.91 15.77
N MET A 13 0.63 -2.11 16.41
CA MET A 13 0.87 -0.68 16.63
C MET A 13 2.15 -0.44 17.45
N LYS A 14 2.33 -1.16 18.57
CA LYS A 14 3.56 -1.07 19.38
C LYS A 14 4.82 -1.41 18.57
N ASN A 15 4.72 -2.40 17.68
CA ASN A 15 5.83 -2.80 16.85
C ASN A 15 6.12 -1.81 15.71
N LEU A 16 5.09 -1.16 15.15
CA LEU A 16 5.25 -0.04 14.22
C LEU A 16 5.98 1.14 14.89
N GLU A 17 5.61 1.50 16.12
CA GLU A 17 6.29 2.55 16.89
C GLU A 17 7.75 2.20 17.17
N ARG A 18 8.04 0.94 17.55
CA ARG A 18 9.42 0.45 17.70
C ARG A 18 10.20 0.60 16.39
N ASN A 19 9.54 0.37 15.25
CA ASN A 19 10.12 0.53 13.92
C ASN A 19 10.13 2.00 13.45
N LYS A 20 9.82 2.97 14.33
CA LYS A 20 9.82 4.42 14.06
C LYS A 20 8.81 4.85 12.99
N MET A 21 7.74 4.09 12.83
CA MET A 21 6.56 4.46 12.05
C MET A 21 5.43 4.84 13.00
N LYS A 22 4.63 5.85 12.65
CA LYS A 22 3.55 6.32 13.51
C LYS A 22 2.25 5.56 13.23
N PRO A 23 1.76 4.69 14.14
CA PRO A 23 0.50 3.99 13.91
C PRO A 23 -0.70 4.82 14.31
N TYR A 24 -1.82 4.52 13.68
CA TYR A 24 -3.16 4.95 14.03
C TYR A 24 -4.12 3.79 13.84
N PHE A 25 -5.13 3.73 14.68
CA PHE A 25 -6.24 2.79 14.52
C PHE A 25 -7.55 3.55 14.40
N CYS A 26 -8.38 3.12 13.46
CA CYS A 26 -9.72 3.63 13.22
C CYS A 26 -10.67 2.43 13.18
N GLU A 27 -11.79 2.48 13.88
CA GLU A 27 -12.75 1.36 13.90
C GLU A 27 -13.41 1.16 12.53
N ASN A 28 -13.57 2.24 11.74
CA ASN A 28 -14.23 2.26 10.43
C ASN A 28 -13.60 3.30 9.48
N ARG A 29 -14.06 3.31 8.23
CA ARG A 29 -13.57 4.27 7.22
C ARG A 29 -13.88 5.73 7.56
N GLU A 30 -14.99 6.05 8.22
CA GLU A 30 -15.37 7.43 8.55
C GLU A 30 -14.37 8.06 9.53
N GLU A 31 -13.94 7.29 10.54
CA GLU A 31 -12.86 7.69 11.44
C GLU A 31 -11.53 7.86 10.70
N ALA A 32 -11.22 6.96 9.76
CA ALA A 32 -10.01 7.07 8.95
C ALA A 32 -10.01 8.33 8.06
N GLN A 33 -11.15 8.66 7.44
CA GLN A 33 -11.35 9.88 6.66
C GLN A 33 -11.17 11.14 7.52
N ALA A 34 -11.75 11.15 8.72
CA ALA A 34 -11.60 12.25 9.67
C ALA A 34 -10.14 12.43 10.08
N LEU A 35 -9.46 11.34 10.44
CA LEU A 35 -8.04 11.34 10.79
C LEU A 35 -7.18 11.87 9.63
N VAL A 36 -7.38 11.41 8.40
CA VAL A 36 -6.61 11.86 7.23
C VAL A 36 -6.66 13.39 7.11
N LYS A 37 -7.84 14.02 7.27
CA LYS A 37 -7.99 15.48 7.23
C LYS A 37 -7.18 16.22 8.29
N THR A 38 -6.82 15.57 9.41
CA THR A 38 -5.94 16.15 10.44
C THR A 38 -4.45 15.98 10.13
N LEU A 39 -4.10 15.01 9.29
CA LEU A 39 -2.71 14.66 8.97
C LEU A 39 -2.15 15.43 7.77
N ILE A 40 -3.01 16.08 7.00
CA ILE A 40 -2.67 16.87 5.81
C ILE A 40 -3.21 18.28 5.94
N LYS A 41 -2.54 19.25 5.31
CA LYS A 41 -2.95 20.65 5.31
C LYS A 41 -3.51 21.06 3.95
N LYS A 42 -4.50 21.95 3.96
CA LYS A 42 -5.00 22.55 2.72
C LYS A 42 -3.86 23.21 1.96
N GLY A 43 -3.85 23.05 0.64
CA GLY A 43 -2.81 23.55 -0.25
C GLY A 43 -1.54 22.68 -0.33
N GLU A 44 -1.41 21.60 0.46
CA GLU A 44 -0.30 20.66 0.31
C GLU A 44 -0.33 19.98 -1.07
N THR A 45 0.86 19.69 -1.59
CA THR A 45 1.02 18.87 -2.79
C THR A 45 0.91 17.41 -2.41
N ILE A 46 -0.09 16.72 -2.94
CA ILE A 46 -0.40 15.33 -2.59
C ILE A 46 -0.30 14.46 -3.84
N SER A 47 0.18 13.23 -3.67
CA SER A 47 0.10 12.21 -4.70
C SER A 47 -0.24 10.86 -4.07
N CYS A 48 -0.64 9.88 -4.87
CA CYS A 48 -0.88 8.53 -4.37
C CYS A 48 -0.44 7.43 -5.34
N GLY A 49 -0.11 6.28 -4.76
CA GLY A 49 0.01 5.02 -5.49
C GLY A 49 -1.39 4.51 -5.90
N GLY A 50 -1.44 3.63 -6.90
CA GLY A 50 -2.68 2.90 -7.18
C GLY A 50 -3.10 2.06 -5.97
N SER A 51 -4.31 2.27 -5.44
CA SER A 51 -4.75 1.61 -4.22
C SER A 51 -6.27 1.44 -4.17
N LYS A 52 -6.72 0.18 -4.23
CA LYS A 52 -8.13 -0.14 -4.05
C LYS A 52 -8.64 0.20 -2.65
N THR A 53 -7.78 0.09 -1.63
CA THR A 53 -8.09 0.52 -0.26
C THR A 53 -8.41 2.01 -0.19
N LEU A 54 -7.64 2.89 -0.86
CA LEU A 54 -7.94 4.32 -0.87
C LEU A 54 -9.27 4.63 -1.58
N ASP A 55 -9.60 3.88 -2.64
CA ASP A 55 -10.86 4.03 -3.37
C ASP A 55 -12.06 3.60 -2.51
N GLU A 56 -12.00 2.40 -1.91
CA GLU A 56 -13.11 1.82 -1.13
C GLU A 56 -13.39 2.56 0.18
N THR A 57 -12.34 3.12 0.78
CA THR A 57 -12.46 3.92 2.01
C THR A 57 -12.92 5.35 1.74
N GLY A 58 -12.99 5.80 0.49
CA GLY A 58 -13.33 7.19 0.15
C GLY A 58 -12.19 8.20 0.36
N ILE A 59 -11.00 7.74 0.78
CA ILE A 59 -9.85 8.62 1.05
C ILE A 59 -9.31 9.22 -0.24
N TYR A 60 -9.37 8.49 -1.37
CA TYR A 60 -8.96 9.00 -2.67
C TYR A 60 -9.69 10.31 -3.02
N GLN A 61 -11.00 10.37 -2.79
CA GLN A 61 -11.83 11.56 -3.09
C GLN A 61 -11.48 12.74 -2.17
N ILE A 62 -11.07 12.49 -0.93
CA ILE A 62 -10.63 13.53 -0.01
C ILE A 62 -9.33 14.17 -0.52
N ILE A 63 -8.34 13.35 -0.85
CA ILE A 63 -7.01 13.83 -1.22
C ILE A 63 -6.96 14.40 -2.66
N ASN A 64 -7.93 14.02 -3.51
CA ASN A 64 -8.15 14.58 -4.85
C ASN A 64 -9.26 15.65 -4.86
N SER A 65 -9.48 16.32 -3.72
CA SER A 65 -10.42 17.45 -3.65
C SER A 65 -9.73 18.78 -4.02
N PRO A 66 -10.49 19.83 -4.36
CA PRO A 66 -9.94 21.16 -4.65
C PRO A 66 -9.19 21.82 -3.49
N ASP A 67 -9.25 21.25 -2.29
CA ASP A 67 -8.50 21.73 -1.12
C ASP A 67 -6.98 21.45 -1.23
N TYR A 68 -6.54 20.61 -2.17
CA TYR A 68 -5.14 20.15 -2.30
C TYR A 68 -4.61 20.27 -3.74
N ASN A 69 -3.29 20.34 -3.87
CA ASN A 69 -2.61 20.26 -5.16
C ASN A 69 -2.34 18.78 -5.49
N PHE A 70 -3.33 18.09 -6.03
CA PHE A 70 -3.23 16.66 -6.30
C PHE A 70 -2.49 16.37 -7.62
N LEU A 71 -1.41 15.60 -7.54
CA LEU A 71 -0.65 15.10 -8.68
C LEU A 71 -1.36 13.87 -9.27
N ASP A 72 -2.35 14.13 -10.12
CA ASP A 72 -3.23 13.11 -10.69
C ASP A 72 -2.62 12.44 -11.93
N ARG A 73 -2.08 11.23 -11.75
CA ARG A 73 -1.59 10.39 -12.84
C ARG A 73 -2.69 9.71 -13.67
N SER A 74 -3.94 9.83 -13.24
CA SER A 74 -5.13 9.23 -13.85
C SER A 74 -6.05 10.26 -14.50
N ALA A 75 -5.60 11.51 -14.62
CA ALA A 75 -6.36 12.55 -15.27
C ALA A 75 -6.75 12.12 -16.70
N PRO A 76 -8.00 12.37 -17.14
CA PRO A 76 -8.45 12.01 -18.48
C PRO A 76 -7.57 12.65 -19.56
N GLY A 77 -7.23 11.86 -20.60
CA GLY A 77 -6.49 12.36 -21.75
C GLY A 77 -4.97 12.40 -21.59
N MET A 78 -4.42 11.97 -20.45
CA MET A 78 -2.98 11.92 -20.25
C MET A 78 -2.28 10.93 -21.20
N THR A 79 -1.17 11.40 -21.78
CA THR A 79 -0.22 10.56 -22.51
C THR A 79 0.73 9.84 -21.56
N ARG A 80 1.36 8.77 -22.02
CA ARG A 80 2.35 8.04 -21.22
C ARG A 80 3.51 8.92 -20.71
N PRO A 81 4.13 9.80 -21.53
CA PRO A 81 5.17 10.71 -21.03
C PRO A 81 4.69 11.66 -19.92
N GLU A 82 3.46 12.16 -20.00
CA GLU A 82 2.88 13.01 -18.96
C GLU A 82 2.66 12.23 -17.65
N VAL A 83 2.19 10.97 -17.75
CA VAL A 83 2.05 10.08 -16.59
C VAL A 83 3.41 9.81 -15.94
N GLU A 84 4.44 9.59 -16.75
CA GLU A 84 5.81 9.42 -16.26
C GLU A 84 6.35 10.68 -15.58
N GLU A 85 6.03 11.86 -16.09
CA GLU A 85 6.40 13.12 -15.45
C GLU A 85 5.69 13.28 -14.09
N VAL A 86 4.40 12.94 -13.99
CA VAL A 86 3.70 12.93 -12.69
C VAL A 86 4.40 12.00 -11.69
N TYR A 87 4.85 10.80 -12.12
CA TYR A 87 5.62 9.92 -11.23
C TYR A 87 6.91 10.54 -10.72
N ARG A 88 7.61 11.34 -11.52
CA ARG A 88 8.82 12.05 -11.09
C ARG A 88 8.46 13.18 -10.13
N GLN A 89 7.38 13.92 -10.41
CA GLN A 89 6.88 14.99 -9.54
C GLN A 89 6.41 14.46 -8.19
N THR A 90 5.90 13.23 -8.11
CA THR A 90 5.53 12.57 -6.84
C THR A 90 6.66 12.61 -5.83
N PHE A 91 7.94 12.58 -6.22
CA PHE A 91 9.06 12.64 -5.27
C PHE A 91 9.15 13.99 -4.54
N ARG A 92 8.56 15.03 -5.10
CA ARG A 92 8.53 16.38 -4.54
C ARG A 92 7.22 16.71 -3.81
N ALA A 93 6.26 15.79 -3.78
CA ALA A 93 5.03 15.97 -3.02
C ALA A 93 5.33 16.11 -1.52
N ASP A 94 4.46 16.83 -0.81
CA ASP A 94 4.55 16.97 0.64
C ASP A 94 4.14 15.66 1.32
N THR A 95 3.05 15.06 0.83
CA THR A 95 2.48 13.83 1.35
C THR A 95 2.17 12.82 0.24
N PHE A 96 2.58 11.55 0.44
CA PHE A 96 2.24 10.44 -0.43
C PHE A 96 1.26 9.49 0.25
N PHE A 97 0.19 9.11 -0.44
CA PHE A 97 -0.74 8.08 0.04
C PHE A 97 -0.54 6.76 -0.69
N MET A 98 -0.61 5.67 0.06
CA MET A 98 -0.64 4.32 -0.51
C MET A 98 -1.34 3.35 0.43
N SER A 99 -1.57 2.14 -0.04
CA SER A 99 -1.79 0.99 0.85
C SER A 99 -0.55 0.10 0.86
N THR A 100 -0.51 -0.87 1.77
CA THR A 100 0.48 -1.94 1.78
C THR A 100 -0.10 -3.23 1.21
N ASN A 101 0.75 -4.12 0.68
CA ASN A 101 0.29 -5.46 0.30
C ASN A 101 0.12 -6.36 1.53
N ALA A 102 0.98 -6.18 2.54
CA ALA A 102 0.82 -6.78 3.86
C ALA A 102 1.46 -5.92 4.95
N LEU A 103 0.95 -6.04 6.17
CA LEU A 103 1.50 -5.50 7.40
C LEU A 103 1.76 -6.67 8.35
N THR A 104 3.00 -6.90 8.74
CA THR A 104 3.31 -8.02 9.65
C THR A 104 2.95 -7.67 11.09
N GLU A 105 2.76 -8.69 11.93
CA GLU A 105 2.63 -8.51 13.38
C GLU A 105 3.87 -7.88 14.03
N ASN A 106 5.03 -7.97 13.38
CA ASN A 106 6.28 -7.33 13.81
C ASN A 106 6.40 -5.87 13.35
N GLY A 107 5.37 -5.32 12.70
CA GLY A 107 5.33 -3.92 12.28
C GLY A 107 6.16 -3.63 11.03
N GLU A 108 6.40 -4.62 10.16
CA GLU A 108 7.00 -4.39 8.85
C GLU A 108 5.93 -4.22 7.77
N LEU A 109 6.18 -3.33 6.82
CA LEU A 109 5.38 -3.21 5.61
C LEU A 109 6.03 -4.01 4.49
N TYR A 110 5.26 -4.85 3.82
CA TYR A 110 5.70 -5.59 2.65
C TYR A 110 4.95 -5.13 1.40
N ASN A 111 5.71 -4.71 0.39
CA ASN A 111 5.18 -4.12 -0.84
C ASN A 111 5.85 -4.72 -2.08
N VAL A 112 5.03 -4.98 -3.10
CA VAL A 112 5.48 -5.54 -4.38
C VAL A 112 4.97 -4.68 -5.52
N ASP A 113 5.88 -4.28 -6.41
CA ASP A 113 5.59 -3.41 -7.55
C ASP A 113 6.25 -3.92 -8.84
N GLY A 114 5.57 -3.67 -9.97
CA GLY A 114 6.14 -3.89 -11.31
C GLY A 114 6.95 -2.68 -11.76
N ASN A 115 6.29 -1.52 -11.84
CA ASN A 115 6.86 -0.25 -12.29
C ASN A 115 7.65 0.51 -11.20
N SER A 116 7.62 0.03 -9.95
CA SER A 116 8.33 0.57 -8.79
C SER A 116 8.03 2.02 -8.37
N ASN A 117 7.13 2.72 -9.07
CA ASN A 117 6.81 4.11 -8.76
C ASN A 117 6.22 4.31 -7.35
N ARG A 118 5.40 3.37 -6.85
CA ARG A 118 4.80 3.48 -5.51
C ARG A 118 5.82 3.14 -4.42
N VAL A 119 6.58 2.05 -4.57
CA VAL A 119 7.63 1.71 -3.60
C VAL A 119 8.80 2.70 -3.61
N ALA A 120 9.12 3.35 -4.72
CA ALA A 120 10.16 4.37 -4.74
C ALA A 120 9.76 5.64 -3.96
N ALA A 121 8.49 6.06 -4.07
CA ALA A 121 7.94 7.13 -3.25
C ALA A 121 7.92 6.77 -1.74
N LEU A 122 7.58 5.52 -1.41
CA LEU A 122 7.70 5.00 -0.05
C LEU A 122 9.15 5.05 0.47
N LEU A 123 10.10 4.58 -0.32
CA LEU A 123 11.49 4.41 0.10
C LEU A 123 12.24 5.74 0.27
N TYR A 124 12.00 6.70 -0.62
CA TYR A 124 12.79 7.95 -0.63
C TYR A 124 11.96 9.22 -0.79
N GLY A 125 10.94 9.24 -1.65
CA GLY A 125 10.29 10.45 -2.16
C GLY A 125 9.71 11.44 -1.12
N PRO A 126 8.39 11.56 -0.96
CA PRO A 126 7.78 12.59 -0.10
C PRO A 126 8.25 12.58 1.36
N LYS A 127 8.21 13.75 2.01
CA LYS A 127 8.61 13.89 3.43
C LYS A 127 7.61 13.22 4.39
N SER A 128 6.37 13.04 3.97
CA SER A 128 5.35 12.28 4.68
C SER A 128 4.78 11.18 3.78
N VAL A 129 4.66 9.96 4.30
CA VAL A 129 4.00 8.84 3.63
C VAL A 129 2.92 8.30 4.53
N ILE A 130 1.68 8.29 4.06
CA ILE A 130 0.52 7.76 4.78
C ILE A 130 0.09 6.45 4.12
N VAL A 131 0.26 5.37 4.87
CA VAL A 131 -0.15 4.02 4.49
C VAL A 131 -1.49 3.71 5.11
N VAL A 132 -2.49 3.37 4.30
CA VAL A 132 -3.82 2.99 4.76
C VAL A 132 -4.05 1.51 4.47
N CYS A 133 -4.46 0.73 5.48
CA CYS A 133 -4.79 -0.68 5.30
C CYS A 133 -5.95 -1.13 6.18
N GLY A 134 -6.80 -2.00 5.64
CA GLY A 134 -7.76 -2.75 6.44
C GLY A 134 -7.08 -3.86 7.25
N ILE A 135 -7.80 -4.37 8.22
CA ILE A 135 -7.29 -5.39 9.16
C ILE A 135 -6.94 -6.72 8.46
N ASN A 136 -7.57 -6.99 7.32
CA ASN A 136 -7.31 -8.13 6.44
C ASN A 136 -5.90 -8.15 5.83
N LYS A 137 -5.11 -7.09 6.03
CA LYS A 137 -3.71 -7.02 5.58
C LYS A 137 -2.70 -7.38 6.67
N ILE A 138 -3.16 -7.60 7.91
CA ILE A 138 -2.30 -8.02 9.01
C ILE A 138 -1.97 -9.50 8.86
N VAL A 139 -0.69 -9.83 8.83
CA VAL A 139 -0.17 -11.20 8.69
C VAL A 139 0.86 -11.50 9.77
N LYS A 140 1.07 -12.79 10.06
CA LYS A 140 1.97 -13.20 11.15
C LYS A 140 3.42 -12.74 10.96
N ASN A 141 3.95 -12.88 9.75
CA ASN A 141 5.37 -12.66 9.43
C ASN A 141 5.58 -12.43 7.92
N ILE A 142 6.83 -12.33 7.48
CA ILE A 142 7.19 -12.12 6.07
C ILE A 142 6.79 -13.30 5.18
N ASP A 143 6.88 -14.55 5.64
CA ASP A 143 6.47 -15.70 4.84
C ASP A 143 4.96 -15.66 4.52
N GLU A 144 4.14 -15.32 5.51
CA GLU A 144 2.71 -15.10 5.31
C GLU A 144 2.42 -13.85 4.46
N ALA A 145 3.26 -12.81 4.52
CA ALA A 145 3.17 -11.65 3.62
C ALA A 145 3.42 -12.05 2.16
N ILE A 146 4.44 -12.89 1.92
CA ILE A 146 4.76 -13.44 0.59
C ILE A 146 3.60 -14.28 0.08
N LYS A 147 3.11 -15.20 0.91
CA LYS A 147 1.96 -16.06 0.58
C LYS A 147 0.74 -15.22 0.24
N ARG A 148 0.39 -14.25 1.09
CA ARG A 148 -0.72 -13.32 0.87
C ARG A 148 -0.61 -12.58 -0.46
N VAL A 149 0.58 -12.12 -0.86
CA VAL A 149 0.76 -11.51 -2.18
C VAL A 149 0.52 -12.50 -3.31
N LYS A 150 1.07 -13.72 -3.17
CA LYS A 150 0.98 -14.75 -4.19
C LYS A 150 -0.42 -15.36 -4.34
N THR A 151 -1.27 -15.32 -3.32
CA THR A 151 -2.64 -15.92 -3.34
C THR A 151 -3.77 -14.90 -3.38
N ILE A 152 -3.55 -13.65 -2.97
CA ILE A 152 -4.62 -12.65 -2.87
C ILE A 152 -4.24 -11.40 -3.66
N ALA A 153 -3.14 -10.73 -3.24
CA ALA A 153 -2.91 -9.37 -3.69
C ALA A 153 -2.56 -9.28 -5.18
N ALA A 154 -1.61 -10.10 -5.66
CA ALA A 154 -1.22 -10.08 -7.07
C ALA A 154 -2.33 -10.60 -8.00
N PRO A 155 -2.96 -11.78 -7.74
CA PRO A 155 -4.09 -12.26 -8.54
C PRO A 155 -5.18 -11.19 -8.74
N GLN A 156 -5.71 -10.64 -7.63
CA GLN A 156 -6.80 -9.67 -7.69
C GLN A 156 -6.38 -8.36 -8.36
N ASN A 157 -5.13 -7.92 -8.17
CA ASN A 157 -4.62 -6.72 -8.85
C ASN A 157 -4.52 -6.90 -10.36
N THR A 158 -4.08 -8.08 -10.84
CA THR A 158 -3.97 -8.33 -12.28
C THR A 158 -5.34 -8.35 -12.95
N ILE A 159 -6.35 -8.95 -12.29
CA ILE A 159 -7.75 -8.91 -12.74
C ILE A 159 -8.24 -7.47 -12.81
N ARG A 160 -8.05 -6.68 -11.74
CA ARG A 160 -8.46 -5.27 -11.70
C ARG A 160 -7.81 -4.44 -12.82
N LEU A 161 -6.55 -4.70 -13.13
CA LEU A 161 -5.80 -3.99 -14.16
C LEU A 161 -6.07 -4.51 -15.58
N GLY A 162 -6.84 -5.59 -15.75
CA GLY A 162 -7.07 -6.22 -17.05
C GLY A 162 -5.78 -6.80 -17.66
N ILE A 163 -4.82 -7.20 -16.83
CA ILE A 163 -3.53 -7.74 -17.28
C ILE A 163 -3.60 -9.27 -17.28
N GLU A 164 -3.42 -9.86 -18.45
CA GLU A 164 -3.42 -11.30 -18.65
C GLU A 164 -2.18 -11.95 -18.00
N THR A 165 -2.33 -12.46 -16.78
CA THR A 165 -1.30 -13.21 -16.07
C THR A 165 -1.79 -14.59 -15.66
N PRO A 166 -0.89 -15.59 -15.48
CA PRO A 166 -1.29 -16.89 -14.97
C PRO A 166 -2.03 -16.81 -13.63
N CYS A 167 -1.55 -15.97 -12.70
CA CYS A 167 -2.15 -15.85 -11.37
C CYS A 167 -3.52 -15.16 -11.38
N GLY A 168 -3.77 -14.23 -12.31
CA GLY A 168 -5.10 -13.65 -12.52
C GLY A 168 -6.14 -14.69 -12.98
N LYS A 169 -5.69 -15.75 -13.69
CA LYS A 169 -6.56 -16.84 -14.16
C LYS A 169 -6.77 -17.93 -13.12
N THR A 170 -5.70 -18.29 -12.41
CA THR A 170 -5.72 -19.44 -11.47
C THR A 170 -6.05 -19.03 -10.03
N GLY A 171 -6.06 -17.74 -9.71
CA GLY A 171 -6.26 -17.24 -8.36
C GLY A 171 -5.00 -17.30 -7.46
N GLU A 172 -3.89 -17.85 -7.96
CA GLU A 172 -2.64 -17.96 -7.21
C GLU A 172 -1.39 -17.97 -8.11
N CYS A 173 -0.25 -17.56 -7.56
CA CYS A 173 1.02 -17.55 -8.28
C CYS A 173 1.51 -18.96 -8.61
N VAL A 174 1.91 -19.18 -9.86
CA VAL A 174 2.52 -20.44 -10.32
C VAL A 174 3.73 -20.89 -9.51
N SER A 175 4.42 -19.97 -8.83
CA SER A 175 5.54 -20.32 -7.97
C SER A 175 5.13 -21.22 -6.81
N LEU A 176 3.90 -21.12 -6.31
CA LEU A 176 3.43 -21.90 -5.16
C LEU A 176 3.30 -23.41 -5.47
N ARG A 177 3.44 -23.80 -6.73
CA ARG A 177 3.52 -25.21 -7.14
C ARG A 177 4.90 -25.82 -6.93
N LYS A 178 5.92 -25.00 -6.67
CA LYS A 178 7.24 -25.47 -6.26
C LYS A 178 7.17 -25.90 -4.79
N GLU A 179 7.95 -26.92 -4.43
CA GLU A 179 8.04 -27.42 -3.05
C GLU A 179 8.51 -26.33 -2.07
N ASN A 180 9.53 -25.56 -2.46
CA ASN A 180 10.12 -24.50 -1.65
C ASN A 180 10.20 -23.20 -2.47
N PRO A 181 9.08 -22.46 -2.63
CA PRO A 181 9.06 -21.26 -3.45
C PRO A 181 9.82 -20.11 -2.78
N GLU A 182 10.70 -19.48 -3.53
CA GLU A 182 11.41 -18.29 -3.07
C GLU A 182 10.57 -17.02 -3.25
N LEU A 183 11.01 -15.94 -2.59
CA LEU A 183 10.40 -14.61 -2.68
C LEU A 183 10.23 -14.16 -4.15
N CYS A 184 11.32 -14.25 -4.92
CA CYS A 184 11.39 -13.75 -6.29
C CYS A 184 10.80 -14.71 -7.34
N ASP A 185 10.43 -15.94 -6.94
CA ASP A 185 9.81 -16.90 -7.83
C ASP A 185 8.48 -16.40 -8.38
N GLY A 186 8.24 -16.67 -9.65
CA GLY A 186 7.01 -16.29 -10.34
C GLY A 186 7.01 -16.72 -11.81
N CYS A 187 6.09 -16.17 -12.59
CA CYS A 187 6.13 -16.31 -14.03
C CYS A 187 7.24 -15.43 -14.65
N HIS A 188 7.59 -15.72 -15.89
CA HIS A 188 8.58 -14.95 -16.68
C HIS A 188 7.94 -14.29 -17.92
N GLY A 189 6.61 -14.14 -17.95
CA GLY A 189 5.93 -13.47 -19.04
C GLY A 189 6.01 -11.94 -18.93
N ASP A 190 5.90 -11.26 -20.07
CA ASP A 190 5.98 -9.79 -20.19
C ASP A 190 4.89 -9.05 -19.39
N THR A 191 3.83 -9.76 -19.02
CA THR A 191 2.69 -9.24 -18.24
C THR A 191 2.89 -9.33 -16.72
N ARG A 192 4.05 -9.82 -16.25
CA ARG A 192 4.36 -9.94 -14.82
C ARG A 192 4.32 -8.56 -14.13
N ILE A 193 3.58 -8.47 -13.01
CA ILE A 193 3.48 -7.25 -12.19
C ILE A 193 4.32 -7.27 -10.90
N CYS A 194 4.95 -8.39 -10.56
CA CYS A 194 5.72 -8.57 -9.33
C CYS A 194 7.23 -8.57 -9.60
N CYS A 195 7.80 -7.39 -9.84
CA CYS A 195 9.21 -7.27 -10.28
C CYS A 195 10.14 -6.83 -9.15
N ASN A 196 9.66 -6.00 -8.22
CA ASN A 196 10.43 -5.46 -7.12
C ASN A 196 9.70 -5.73 -5.80
N TYR A 197 10.45 -6.16 -4.79
CA TYR A 197 9.94 -6.59 -3.49
C TYR A 197 10.62 -5.76 -2.41
N VAL A 198 9.83 -5.06 -1.61
CA VAL A 198 10.33 -4.10 -0.61
C VAL A 198 9.75 -4.43 0.76
N VAL A 199 10.63 -4.62 1.73
CA VAL A 199 10.29 -4.69 3.16
C VAL A 199 10.73 -3.39 3.82
N SER A 200 9.78 -2.67 4.44
CA SER A 200 10.08 -1.53 5.31
C SER A 200 10.12 -2.01 6.75
N ALA A 201 11.33 -2.18 7.27
CA ALA A 201 11.61 -2.49 8.67
C ALA A 201 11.78 -1.18 9.48
N GLN A 202 12.72 -1.11 10.42
CA GLN A 202 12.98 0.11 11.20
C GLN A 202 13.37 1.30 10.31
N GLN A 203 12.71 2.44 10.52
CA GLN A 203 12.93 3.67 9.76
C GLN A 203 14.02 4.55 10.39
N ARG A 204 14.78 5.26 9.54
CA ARG A 204 15.75 6.26 10.00
C ARG A 204 15.07 7.58 10.40
N HIS A 205 14.08 7.99 9.62
CA HIS A 205 13.30 9.20 9.85
C HIS A 205 12.03 8.86 10.62
N ILE A 206 12.02 9.24 11.90
CA ILE A 206 10.90 8.99 12.81
C ILE A 206 9.64 9.65 12.24
N ASP A 207 8.54 8.89 12.23
CA ASP A 207 7.19 9.33 11.86
C ASP A 207 7.01 9.86 10.43
N ARG A 208 8.02 9.68 9.56
CA ARG A 208 7.88 9.92 8.12
C ARG A 208 6.78 9.02 7.55
N ILE A 209 6.79 7.74 7.93
CA ILE A 209 5.74 6.78 7.59
C ILE A 209 4.71 6.77 8.71
N LYS A 210 3.45 7.02 8.34
CA LYS A 210 2.27 6.93 9.20
C LYS A 210 1.42 5.77 8.69
N VAL A 211 0.95 4.90 9.57
CA VAL A 211 0.17 3.71 9.19
C VAL A 211 -1.20 3.78 9.85
N ILE A 212 -2.25 3.90 9.04
CA ILE A 212 -3.65 3.91 9.47
C ILE A 212 -4.20 2.50 9.26
N ILE A 213 -4.48 1.81 10.36
CA ILE A 213 -5.13 0.51 10.38
C ILE A 213 -6.62 0.72 10.59
N ILE A 214 -7.43 0.21 9.67
CA ILE A 214 -8.90 0.28 9.76
C ILE A 214 -9.42 -1.07 10.23
N GLY A 215 -10.34 -1.07 11.20
CA GLY A 215 -10.93 -2.29 11.80
C GLY A 215 -11.73 -3.15 10.83
N GLU A 216 -12.09 -2.60 9.68
CA GLU A 216 -12.80 -3.26 8.58
C GLU A 216 -11.84 -3.78 7.50
N GLU A 217 -12.33 -4.62 6.60
CA GLU A 217 -11.56 -5.16 5.49
C GLU A 217 -11.63 -4.22 4.27
N TYR A 218 -10.47 -3.85 3.74
CA TYR A 218 -10.39 -2.97 2.57
C TYR A 218 -9.26 -3.33 1.63
N GLY A 219 -9.58 -3.34 0.35
CA GLY A 219 -8.73 -3.79 -0.73
C GLY A 219 -8.21 -5.20 -0.49
N TYR A 220 -7.08 -5.47 -1.10
CA TYR A 220 -6.46 -6.78 -1.13
C TYR A 220 -4.95 -6.69 -1.09
#